data_AF-A0AAN8SC19-F1
#
_entry.id   AF-A0AAN8SC19-F1
#
_cell.length_a   1.000
_cell.length_b   1.000
_cell.length_c   1.000
_cell.angle_alpha   90.00
_cell.angle_beta   90.00
_cell.angle_gamma   90.00
#
_symmetry.space_group_name_H-M   'P 1'
#
loop_
_entity.id
_entity.type
_entity.pdbx_description
1 polymer ?
#
loop_
_entity_poly.entity_id
_entity_poly.type
_entity_poly.pdbx_seq_one_letter_code
_entity_poly.pdbx_strand_id
1 'polypeptide(L)'
;MSITDPLIKELKAYTFRATQEFENNSEITDTSENLLPLCSTLEGILQKGFIGHCWDWLEELKSEMEKGVISRSFSFIRAVDTAKACHKIKTPTGRLRLLIRCCLVNKCLHIPIEIMVRTYKNHGKQWYDNKCSILGDEILGEIFLSVVLQLSTLCFKLDISNARFLDSTFIVPQCVEIEFVPCNSLGVTVTFIDDKALIVQVDEKSVAAEDNQVEVGDVLDELNGQILKAEMRGKLNNIMNKSKSKPISVRLIKLINKEDDSIYPPIKPLLRKANIDLADIKREVPYDKNEKEIEGRYPLRGGPRVKYVGSMVIGSEGDVKQIEYAVSSLLSNKTDTEPVEVYVECQELGLKVIAVATGKILFQNSFMEISSCGQTRKYPNYFAYIAGDNICNLAKKFTCYVFETENNNDIQTILQSIGQGFQRTHFAV
;
A
#
# COMPACT_ATOMS: atom_id res chain seq x y z
N MET A 1 -13.56 -39.62 -29.13
CA MET A 1 -13.91 -38.18 -29.07
C MET A 1 -13.11 -37.56 -27.94
N SER A 2 -12.33 -36.51 -28.18
CA SER A 2 -11.61 -35.83 -27.09
C SER A 2 -12.63 -35.08 -26.23
N ILE A 3 -12.87 -35.56 -25.02
CA ILE A 3 -13.68 -34.83 -24.03
C ILE A 3 -12.94 -33.53 -23.75
N THR A 4 -13.54 -32.39 -24.12
CA THR A 4 -12.93 -31.06 -24.00
C THR A 4 -13.95 -30.10 -23.43
N ASP A 5 -13.54 -29.36 -22.41
CA ASP A 5 -14.36 -28.32 -21.78
C ASP A 5 -13.75 -26.93 -22.08
N PRO A 6 -14.55 -25.92 -22.45
CA PRO A 6 -14.06 -24.57 -22.70
C PRO A 6 -13.24 -24.00 -21.53
N LEU A 7 -13.66 -24.21 -20.29
CA LEU A 7 -12.97 -23.68 -19.11
C LEU A 7 -11.61 -24.36 -18.90
N ILE A 8 -11.49 -25.66 -19.22
CA ILE A 8 -10.20 -26.36 -19.18
C ILE A 8 -9.25 -25.81 -20.24
N LYS A 9 -9.76 -25.50 -21.44
CA LYS A 9 -8.96 -24.92 -22.52
C LYS A 9 -8.47 -23.52 -22.15
N GLU A 10 -9.34 -22.69 -21.58
CA GLU A 10 -9.01 -21.37 -21.05
C GLU A 10 -7.98 -21.47 -19.92
N LEU A 11 -8.21 -22.35 -18.93
CA LEU A 11 -7.29 -22.53 -17.82
C LEU A 11 -5.90 -22.92 -18.30
N LYS A 12 -5.79 -23.87 -19.24
CA LYS A 12 -4.50 -24.24 -19.84
C LYS A 12 -3.81 -23.05 -20.50
N ALA A 13 -4.56 -22.22 -21.24
CA ALA A 13 -4.01 -21.04 -21.88
C ALA A 13 -3.51 -20.01 -20.85
N TYR A 14 -4.28 -19.76 -19.78
CA TYR A 14 -3.87 -18.83 -18.72
C TYR A 14 -2.72 -19.38 -17.86
N THR A 15 -2.69 -20.68 -17.56
CA THR A 15 -1.55 -21.34 -16.90
C THR A 15 -0.28 -21.24 -17.74
N PHE A 16 -0.38 -21.42 -19.07
CA PHE A 16 0.75 -21.24 -19.98
C PHE A 16 1.29 -19.80 -19.94
N ARG A 17 0.41 -18.80 -20.04
CA ARG A 17 0.82 -17.38 -19.96
C ARG A 17 1.42 -17.02 -18.61
N ALA A 18 0.82 -17.50 -17.51
CA ALA A 18 1.36 -17.33 -16.17
C ALA A 18 2.74 -17.98 -16.02
N THR A 19 2.98 -19.12 -16.68
CA THR A 19 4.31 -19.76 -16.70
C THR A 19 5.33 -18.88 -17.44
N GLN A 20 4.97 -18.33 -18.61
CA GLN A 20 5.85 -17.42 -19.35
C GLN A 20 6.16 -16.14 -18.55
N GLU A 21 5.16 -15.60 -17.87
CA GLU A 21 5.34 -14.43 -17.01
C GLU A 21 6.28 -14.75 -15.84
N PHE A 22 6.09 -15.91 -15.20
CA PHE A 22 6.96 -16.38 -14.13
C PHE A 22 8.41 -16.61 -14.59
N GLU A 23 8.63 -17.14 -15.79
CA GLU A 23 9.98 -17.30 -16.36
C GLU A 23 10.71 -15.96 -16.54
N ASN A 24 9.97 -14.88 -16.83
CA ASN A 24 10.53 -13.54 -17.01
C ASN A 24 10.72 -12.79 -15.68
N ASN A 25 9.75 -12.89 -14.77
CA ASN A 25 9.67 -12.03 -13.58
C ASN A 25 10.01 -12.76 -12.27
N SER A 26 10.18 -14.09 -12.29
CA SER A 26 10.40 -14.96 -11.12
C SER A 26 9.27 -15.00 -10.08
N GLU A 27 8.25 -14.15 -10.19
CA GLU A 27 7.05 -14.15 -9.35
C GLU A 27 5.84 -13.62 -10.12
N ILE A 28 4.64 -14.05 -9.69
CA ILE A 28 3.34 -13.57 -10.18
C ILE A 28 2.70 -12.75 -9.05
N THR A 29 2.29 -11.53 -9.34
CA THR A 29 1.78 -10.56 -8.34
C THR A 29 0.34 -10.15 -8.66
N ASP A 30 -0.26 -9.29 -7.83
CA ASP A 30 -1.60 -8.76 -8.10
C ASP A 30 -1.71 -7.86 -9.33
N THR A 31 -0.59 -7.35 -9.84
CA THR A 31 -0.54 -6.52 -11.06
C THR A 31 -0.39 -7.36 -12.34
N SER A 32 -0.20 -8.68 -12.21
CA SER A 32 -0.11 -9.60 -13.33
C SER A 32 -1.39 -9.65 -14.15
N GLU A 33 -1.32 -9.28 -15.43
CA GLU A 33 -2.48 -9.22 -16.34
C GLU A 33 -3.25 -10.55 -16.43
N ASN A 34 -2.53 -11.67 -16.34
CA ASN A 34 -3.10 -13.02 -16.46
C ASN A 34 -3.69 -13.56 -15.16
N LEU A 35 -3.49 -12.90 -14.02
CA LEU A 35 -3.94 -13.40 -12.72
C LEU A 35 -5.48 -13.38 -12.61
N LEU A 36 -6.11 -12.27 -13.01
CA LEU A 36 -7.56 -12.11 -12.96
C LEU A 36 -8.30 -13.20 -13.78
N PRO A 37 -8.00 -13.39 -15.08
CA PRO A 37 -8.67 -14.42 -15.86
C PRO A 37 -8.35 -15.84 -15.36
N LEU A 38 -7.12 -16.09 -14.88
CA LEU A 38 -6.75 -17.36 -14.26
C LEU A 38 -7.61 -17.67 -13.03
N CYS A 39 -7.70 -16.74 -12.08
CA CYS A 39 -8.48 -16.90 -10.86
C CYS A 39 -9.98 -17.06 -11.14
N SER A 40 -10.51 -16.27 -12.09
CA SER A 40 -11.92 -16.34 -12.49
C SER A 40 -12.25 -17.70 -13.13
N THR A 41 -11.34 -18.23 -13.94
CA THR A 41 -11.50 -19.56 -14.55
C THR A 41 -11.46 -20.66 -13.49
N LEU A 42 -10.58 -20.56 -12.50
CA LEU A 42 -10.52 -21.49 -11.37
C LEU A 42 -11.82 -21.49 -10.55
N GLU A 43 -12.36 -20.32 -10.20
CA GLU A 43 -13.67 -20.21 -9.54
C GLU A 43 -14.78 -20.84 -10.39
N GLY A 44 -14.79 -20.53 -11.69
CA GLY A 44 -15.75 -21.09 -12.64
C GLY A 44 -15.72 -22.62 -12.68
N ILE A 45 -14.53 -23.22 -12.75
CA ILE A 45 -14.36 -24.68 -12.74
C ILE A 45 -14.83 -25.29 -11.42
N LEU A 46 -14.41 -24.71 -10.29
CA LEU A 46 -14.74 -25.21 -8.95
C LEU A 46 -16.25 -25.12 -8.66
N GLN A 47 -16.95 -24.12 -9.18
CA GLN A 47 -18.38 -23.95 -8.95
C GLN A 47 -19.23 -24.68 -10.01
N LYS A 48 -18.66 -25.06 -11.17
CA LYS A 48 -19.40 -25.66 -12.28
C LYS A 48 -20.00 -27.02 -11.90
N GLY A 49 -21.33 -27.08 -11.97
CA GLY A 49 -22.10 -28.28 -11.66
C GLY A 49 -22.13 -28.61 -10.17
N PHE A 50 -21.64 -27.75 -9.29
CA PHE A 50 -21.71 -27.98 -7.84
C PHE A 50 -23.13 -27.76 -7.31
N ILE A 51 -23.58 -28.62 -6.41
CA ILE A 51 -24.88 -28.53 -5.73
C ILE A 51 -24.70 -27.72 -4.44
N GLY A 52 -25.02 -26.42 -4.50
CA GLY A 52 -24.79 -25.47 -3.40
C GLY A 52 -23.64 -24.52 -3.70
N HIS A 53 -22.82 -24.19 -2.71
CA HIS A 53 -21.64 -23.34 -2.90
C HIS A 53 -20.34 -24.11 -2.60
N CYS A 54 -19.37 -24.08 -3.53
CA CYS A 54 -18.15 -24.89 -3.45
C CYS A 54 -17.32 -24.61 -2.18
N TRP A 55 -17.39 -23.37 -1.66
CA TRP A 55 -16.82 -23.00 -0.35
C TRP A 55 -17.21 -23.99 0.78
N ASP A 56 -18.49 -24.37 0.85
CA ASP A 56 -19.01 -25.17 1.97
C ASP A 56 -18.36 -26.57 1.98
N TRP A 57 -18.16 -27.16 0.80
CA TRP A 57 -17.44 -28.42 0.65
C TRP A 57 -15.96 -28.30 1.03
N LEU A 58 -15.29 -27.22 0.61
CA LEU A 58 -13.88 -27.01 0.96
C LEU A 58 -13.68 -26.80 2.47
N GLU A 59 -14.66 -26.18 3.13
CA GLU A 59 -14.70 -26.04 4.58
C GLU A 59 -14.98 -27.38 5.29
N GLU A 60 -15.87 -28.21 4.76
CA GLU A 60 -16.11 -29.57 5.26
C GLU A 60 -14.87 -30.45 5.13
N LEU A 61 -14.22 -30.42 3.97
CA LEU A 61 -13.00 -31.15 3.70
C LEU A 61 -11.89 -30.79 4.68
N LYS A 62 -11.77 -29.51 5.03
CA LYS A 62 -10.87 -29.05 6.09
C LYS A 62 -11.18 -29.73 7.43
N SER A 63 -12.46 -29.84 7.81
CA SER A 63 -12.87 -30.54 9.04
C SER A 63 -12.51 -32.02 9.02
N GLU A 64 -12.66 -32.70 7.89
CA GLU A 64 -12.30 -34.11 7.72
C GLU A 64 -10.79 -34.34 7.85
N MET A 65 -9.97 -33.44 7.30
CA MET A 65 -8.50 -33.47 7.47
C MET A 65 -8.07 -33.23 8.93
N GLU A 66 -8.77 -32.36 9.65
CA GLU A 66 -8.51 -32.11 11.07
C GLU A 66 -8.85 -33.35 11.92
N LYS A 67 -10.00 -33.98 11.63
CA LYS A 67 -10.45 -35.22 12.29
C LYS A 67 -9.65 -36.47 11.90
N GLY A 68 -8.81 -36.39 10.86
CA GLY A 68 -7.99 -37.50 10.38
C GLY A 68 -8.76 -38.53 9.55
N VAL A 69 -9.91 -38.15 9.00
CA VAL A 69 -10.70 -39.00 8.08
C VAL A 69 -9.98 -39.12 6.72
N ILE A 70 -9.29 -38.05 6.29
CA ILE A 70 -8.45 -38.01 5.10
C ILE A 70 -7.05 -37.51 5.48
N SER A 71 -6.06 -37.81 4.63
CA SER A 71 -4.70 -37.28 4.69
C SER A 71 -4.68 -35.77 4.99
N ARG A 72 -3.96 -35.41 6.05
CA ARG A 72 -3.89 -34.04 6.55
C ARG A 72 -2.97 -33.18 5.66
N SER A 73 -3.42 -31.98 5.32
CA SER A 73 -2.60 -30.94 4.71
C SER A 73 -2.65 -29.63 5.49
N PHE A 74 -1.55 -29.27 6.14
CA PHE A 74 -1.46 -28.03 6.91
C PHE A 74 -1.54 -26.77 6.04
N SER A 75 -1.00 -26.82 4.81
CA SER A 75 -1.02 -25.67 3.89
C SER A 75 -2.44 -25.37 3.41
N PHE A 76 -3.24 -26.39 3.14
CA PHE A 76 -4.66 -26.24 2.78
C PHE A 76 -5.50 -25.82 3.98
N ILE A 77 -5.35 -26.48 5.14
CA ILE A 77 -6.04 -26.12 6.38
C ILE A 77 -5.83 -24.63 6.71
N ARG A 78 -4.58 -24.16 6.67
CA ARG A 78 -4.24 -22.75 6.92
C ARG A 78 -4.89 -21.80 5.91
N ALA A 79 -4.96 -22.21 4.63
CA ALA A 79 -5.60 -21.40 3.60
C ALA A 79 -7.11 -21.23 3.87
N VAL A 80 -7.80 -22.32 4.25
CA VAL A 80 -9.22 -22.28 4.63
C VAL A 80 -9.43 -21.44 5.88
N ASP A 81 -8.59 -21.59 6.92
CA ASP A 81 -8.69 -20.78 8.14
C ASP A 81 -8.48 -19.29 7.87
N THR A 82 -7.52 -18.94 7.00
CA THR A 82 -7.27 -17.56 6.58
C THR A 82 -8.50 -16.97 5.89
N ALA A 83 -9.08 -17.70 4.94
CA ALA A 83 -10.27 -17.26 4.23
C ALA A 83 -11.50 -17.14 5.16
N LYS A 84 -11.67 -18.08 6.09
CA LYS A 84 -12.77 -18.11 7.06
C LYS A 84 -12.67 -17.00 8.11
N ALA A 85 -11.47 -16.72 8.61
CA ALA A 85 -11.22 -15.69 9.61
C ALA A 85 -11.24 -14.26 9.05
N CYS A 86 -11.22 -14.09 7.72
CA CYS A 86 -11.18 -12.77 7.11
C CYS A 86 -12.48 -11.99 7.34
N HIS A 87 -12.43 -11.01 8.25
CA HIS A 87 -13.58 -10.16 8.59
C HIS A 87 -13.99 -9.17 7.50
N LYS A 88 -13.20 -9.02 6.43
CA LYS A 88 -13.53 -8.16 5.28
C LYS A 88 -14.56 -8.80 4.34
N ILE A 89 -14.73 -10.12 4.43
CA ILE A 89 -15.54 -10.95 3.52
C ILE A 89 -16.77 -11.49 4.24
N LYS A 90 -17.92 -11.45 3.57
CA LYS A 90 -19.21 -11.86 4.15
C LYS A 90 -19.88 -13.01 3.39
N THR A 91 -19.57 -13.18 2.11
CA THR A 91 -20.23 -14.17 1.25
C THR A 91 -19.38 -15.44 1.09
N PRO A 92 -20.01 -16.61 0.88
CA PRO A 92 -19.30 -17.83 0.49
C PRO A 92 -18.46 -17.63 -0.78
N THR A 93 -18.96 -16.85 -1.74
CA THR A 93 -18.24 -16.54 -2.98
C THR A 93 -16.96 -15.79 -2.69
N GLY A 94 -17.01 -14.69 -1.94
CA GLY A 94 -15.81 -13.97 -1.54
C GLY A 94 -14.81 -14.85 -0.77
N ARG A 95 -15.29 -15.74 0.10
CA ARG A 95 -14.42 -16.69 0.81
C ARG A 95 -13.75 -17.68 -0.13
N LEU A 96 -14.47 -18.21 -1.12
CA LEU A 96 -13.90 -19.05 -2.16
C LEU A 96 -12.82 -18.30 -2.96
N ARG A 97 -13.07 -17.04 -3.32
CA ARG A 97 -12.09 -16.22 -4.05
C ARG A 97 -10.82 -16.00 -3.24
N LEU A 98 -10.96 -15.67 -1.96
CA LEU A 98 -9.82 -15.52 -1.05
C LEU A 98 -9.09 -16.85 -0.87
N LEU A 99 -9.81 -17.96 -0.74
CA LEU A 99 -9.23 -19.30 -0.63
C LEU A 99 -8.40 -19.66 -1.87
N ILE A 100 -8.92 -19.40 -3.08
CA ILE A 100 -8.17 -19.61 -4.33
C ILE A 100 -6.83 -18.86 -4.26
N ARG A 101 -6.85 -17.56 -3.90
CA ARG A 101 -5.63 -16.74 -3.75
C ARG A 101 -4.68 -17.34 -2.70
N CYS A 102 -5.20 -17.69 -1.52
CA CYS A 102 -4.40 -18.33 -0.47
C CYS A 102 -3.79 -19.66 -0.94
N CYS A 103 -4.53 -20.47 -1.68
CA CYS A 103 -4.07 -21.75 -2.20
C CYS A 103 -3.02 -21.62 -3.30
N LEU A 104 -3.09 -20.57 -4.13
CA LEU A 104 -2.03 -20.25 -5.10
C LEU A 104 -0.73 -19.86 -4.38
N VAL A 105 -0.79 -18.95 -3.41
CA VAL A 105 0.36 -18.53 -2.60
C VAL A 105 0.96 -19.71 -1.82
N ASN A 106 0.10 -20.55 -1.22
CA ASN A 106 0.52 -21.71 -0.44
C ASN A 106 0.78 -22.97 -1.28
N LYS A 107 0.66 -22.88 -2.62
CA LYS A 107 0.85 -23.97 -3.57
C LYS A 107 0.05 -25.24 -3.23
N CYS A 108 -1.17 -25.08 -2.71
CA CYS A 108 -1.97 -26.17 -2.15
C CYS A 108 -3.33 -26.37 -2.81
N LEU A 109 -3.64 -25.67 -3.92
CA LEU A 109 -4.93 -25.79 -4.61
C LEU A 109 -5.18 -27.20 -5.19
N HIS A 110 -4.13 -27.93 -5.53
CA HIS A 110 -4.23 -29.29 -6.07
C HIS A 110 -4.79 -30.29 -5.05
N ILE A 111 -4.65 -30.03 -3.75
CA ILE A 111 -5.01 -30.96 -2.67
C ILE A 111 -6.50 -31.31 -2.65
N PRO A 112 -7.44 -30.34 -2.57
CA PRO A 112 -8.86 -30.67 -2.64
C PRO A 112 -9.27 -31.35 -3.95
N ILE A 113 -8.61 -31.01 -5.06
CA ILE A 113 -8.88 -31.58 -6.37
C ILE A 113 -8.41 -33.04 -6.42
N GLU A 114 -7.22 -33.33 -5.91
CA GLU A 114 -6.66 -34.67 -5.84
C GLU A 114 -7.55 -35.57 -4.98
N ILE A 115 -8.02 -35.08 -3.82
CA ILE A 115 -8.94 -35.82 -2.96
C ILE A 115 -10.26 -36.12 -3.69
N MET A 116 -10.81 -35.14 -4.41
CA MET A 116 -12.02 -35.35 -5.21
C MET A 116 -11.82 -36.44 -6.27
N VAL A 117 -10.71 -36.37 -7.03
CA VAL A 117 -10.42 -37.27 -8.16
C VAL A 117 -9.99 -38.67 -7.69
N ARG A 118 -9.21 -38.78 -6.60
CA ARG A 118 -8.62 -40.04 -6.14
C ARG A 118 -9.46 -40.74 -5.06
N THR A 119 -9.91 -39.99 -4.06
CA THR A 119 -10.58 -40.54 -2.87
C THR A 119 -12.09 -40.58 -3.05
N TYR A 120 -12.68 -39.51 -3.57
CA TYR A 120 -14.13 -39.39 -3.74
C TYR A 120 -14.63 -39.78 -5.13
N LYS A 121 -13.85 -40.53 -5.91
CA LYS A 121 -14.20 -40.95 -7.28
C LYS A 121 -15.63 -41.50 -7.42
N ASN A 122 -16.13 -42.20 -6.39
CA ASN A 122 -17.50 -42.77 -6.37
C ASN A 122 -18.52 -41.93 -5.58
N HIS A 123 -18.06 -40.97 -4.76
CA HIS A 123 -18.88 -40.11 -3.90
C HIS A 123 -19.07 -38.69 -4.45
N GLY A 124 -18.31 -38.29 -5.47
CA GLY A 124 -18.40 -36.97 -6.12
C GLY A 124 -19.82 -36.58 -6.57
N LYS A 125 -20.67 -37.58 -6.85
CA LYS A 125 -22.10 -37.44 -7.19
C LYS A 125 -22.94 -36.76 -6.11
N GLN A 126 -22.45 -36.70 -4.87
CA GLN A 126 -23.14 -36.03 -3.76
C GLN A 126 -22.97 -34.51 -3.82
N TRP A 127 -21.89 -34.03 -4.44
CA TRP A 127 -21.53 -32.61 -4.48
C TRP A 127 -21.58 -32.01 -5.88
N TYR A 128 -21.26 -32.79 -6.91
CA TYR A 128 -21.19 -32.33 -8.30
C TYR A 128 -22.13 -33.15 -9.21
N ASP A 129 -22.81 -32.45 -10.12
CA ASP A 129 -23.56 -33.05 -11.21
C ASP A 129 -22.60 -33.60 -12.28
N ASN A 130 -22.58 -34.93 -12.40
CA ASN A 130 -21.75 -35.66 -13.36
C ASN A 130 -22.04 -35.32 -14.83
N LYS A 131 -23.16 -34.66 -15.17
CA LYS A 131 -23.45 -34.30 -16.56
C LYS A 131 -22.78 -33.00 -17.02
N CYS A 132 -22.43 -32.12 -16.08
CA CYS A 132 -21.95 -30.79 -16.41
C CYS A 132 -20.70 -30.34 -15.64
N SER A 133 -20.36 -31.02 -14.53
CA SER A 133 -19.18 -30.69 -13.73
C SER A 133 -17.90 -31.23 -14.33
N ILE A 134 -16.85 -30.42 -14.29
CA ILE A 134 -15.47 -30.83 -14.59
C ILE A 134 -14.94 -31.76 -13.49
N LEU A 135 -15.18 -31.44 -12.22
CA LEU A 135 -14.72 -32.24 -11.07
C LEU A 135 -15.52 -33.55 -10.90
N GLY A 136 -16.78 -33.58 -11.36
CA GLY A 136 -17.60 -34.78 -11.38
C GLY A 136 -17.31 -35.75 -12.53
N ASP A 137 -16.51 -35.34 -13.52
CA ASP A 137 -16.12 -36.16 -14.67
C ASP A 137 -14.71 -36.76 -14.48
N GLU A 138 -14.57 -38.06 -14.74
CA GLU A 138 -13.33 -38.80 -14.50
C GLU A 138 -12.15 -38.29 -15.32
N ILE A 139 -12.38 -37.90 -16.58
CA ILE A 139 -11.32 -37.49 -17.50
C ILE A 139 -11.02 -36.01 -17.31
N LEU A 140 -12.05 -35.16 -17.21
CA LEU A 140 -11.88 -33.72 -17.02
C LEU A 140 -11.29 -33.40 -15.64
N GLY A 141 -11.65 -34.15 -14.60
CA GLY A 141 -11.08 -34.01 -13.26
C GLY A 141 -9.57 -34.28 -13.22
N GLU A 142 -9.11 -35.34 -13.90
CA GLU A 142 -7.67 -35.65 -14.04
C GLU A 142 -6.92 -34.57 -14.82
N ILE A 143 -7.52 -34.06 -15.91
CA ILE A 143 -6.94 -32.95 -16.68
C ILE A 143 -6.84 -31.70 -15.81
N PHE A 144 -7.89 -31.38 -15.05
CA PHE A 144 -7.88 -30.24 -14.15
C PHE A 144 -6.80 -30.37 -13.07
N LEU A 145 -6.70 -31.54 -12.44
CA LEU A 145 -5.66 -31.85 -11.46
C LEU A 145 -4.26 -31.62 -12.03
N SER A 146 -3.99 -32.12 -13.26
CA SER A 146 -2.70 -31.92 -13.93
C SER A 146 -2.37 -30.43 -14.14
N VAL A 147 -3.35 -29.61 -14.53
CA VAL A 147 -3.13 -28.16 -14.73
C VAL A 147 -2.89 -27.44 -13.40
N VAL A 148 -3.59 -27.81 -12.33
CA VAL A 148 -3.39 -27.20 -11.01
C VAL A 148 -2.08 -27.64 -10.35
N LEU A 149 -1.62 -28.87 -10.62
CA LEU A 149 -0.27 -29.31 -10.25
C LEU A 149 0.79 -28.46 -10.96
N GLN A 150 0.61 -28.14 -12.24
CA GLN A 150 1.50 -27.20 -12.93
C GLN A 150 1.47 -25.80 -12.28
N LEU A 151 0.30 -25.29 -11.89
CA LEU A 151 0.21 -24.01 -11.17
C LEU A 151 0.99 -24.04 -9.84
N SER A 152 1.07 -25.19 -9.16
CA SER A 152 1.81 -25.32 -7.90
C SER A 152 3.33 -25.14 -8.05
N THR A 153 3.86 -25.26 -9.27
CA THR A 153 5.29 -25.01 -9.51
C THR A 153 5.63 -23.52 -9.53
N LEU A 154 4.65 -22.65 -9.83
CA LEU A 154 4.83 -21.20 -9.93
C LEU A 154 4.93 -20.52 -8.56
N CYS A 155 5.54 -19.34 -8.49
CA CYS A 155 5.58 -18.51 -7.27
C CYS A 155 4.57 -17.37 -7.36
N PHE A 156 3.55 -17.41 -6.51
CA PHE A 156 2.56 -16.34 -6.39
C PHE A 156 2.83 -15.50 -5.14
N LYS A 157 2.97 -14.19 -5.31
CA LYS A 157 3.15 -13.20 -4.25
C LYS A 157 1.97 -12.23 -4.28
N LEU A 158 0.85 -12.72 -3.76
CA LEU A 158 -0.41 -12.00 -3.74
C LEU A 158 -0.62 -11.35 -2.37
N ASP A 159 -1.17 -10.14 -2.36
CA ASP A 159 -1.65 -9.47 -1.17
C ASP A 159 -2.97 -10.11 -0.73
N ILE A 160 -2.86 -11.09 0.16
CA ILE A 160 -4.00 -11.81 0.76
C ILE A 160 -4.88 -10.87 1.59
N SER A 161 -4.32 -9.77 2.09
CA SER A 161 -5.05 -8.84 2.93
C SER A 161 -5.89 -7.82 2.12
N ASN A 162 -5.62 -7.68 0.81
CA ASN A 162 -6.46 -6.96 -0.14
C ASN A 162 -7.70 -7.78 -0.55
N ALA A 163 -8.64 -7.90 0.40
CA ALA A 163 -9.78 -8.81 0.30
C ALA A 163 -11.15 -8.10 0.29
N ARG A 164 -11.19 -6.78 0.51
CA ARG A 164 -12.42 -6.02 0.82
C ARG A 164 -13.51 -6.12 -0.25
N PHE A 165 -13.14 -6.28 -1.51
CA PHE A 165 -14.06 -6.32 -2.64
C PHE A 165 -14.33 -7.73 -3.19
N LEU A 166 -13.71 -8.77 -2.60
CA LEU A 166 -13.81 -10.14 -3.09
C LEU A 166 -15.22 -10.71 -3.04
N ASP A 167 -16.12 -10.21 -2.18
CA ASP A 167 -17.54 -10.57 -2.22
C ASP A 167 -18.19 -10.23 -3.58
N SER A 168 -17.75 -9.15 -4.22
CA SER A 168 -18.36 -8.62 -5.45
C SER A 168 -17.58 -8.88 -6.72
N THR A 169 -16.24 -8.98 -6.65
CA THR A 169 -15.38 -9.06 -7.82
C THR A 169 -14.05 -9.72 -7.52
N PHE A 170 -13.40 -10.32 -8.53
CA PHE A 170 -12.01 -10.75 -8.46
C PHE A 170 -11.01 -9.64 -8.83
N ILE A 171 -11.51 -8.50 -9.35
CA ILE A 171 -10.65 -7.36 -9.69
C ILE A 171 -10.11 -6.79 -8.38
N VAL A 172 -8.80 -6.89 -8.18
CA VAL A 172 -8.11 -6.39 -7.00
C VAL A 172 -7.71 -4.92 -7.25
N PRO A 173 -8.04 -3.99 -6.34
CA PRO A 173 -7.65 -2.60 -6.49
C PRO A 173 -6.19 -2.38 -6.08
N GLN A 174 -5.62 -1.23 -6.47
CA GLN A 174 -4.40 -0.74 -5.85
C GLN A 174 -4.65 -0.45 -4.36
N CYS A 175 -3.89 -1.11 -3.49
CA CYS A 175 -3.85 -0.84 -2.06
C CYS A 175 -2.53 -0.16 -1.70
N VAL A 176 -2.61 0.86 -0.84
CA VAL A 176 -1.43 1.55 -0.31
C VAL A 176 -1.51 1.53 1.21
N GLU A 177 -0.40 1.20 1.85
CA GLU A 177 -0.22 1.37 3.28
C GLU A 177 0.63 2.63 3.50
N ILE A 178 0.10 3.55 4.31
CA ILE A 178 0.69 4.86 4.59
C ILE A 178 0.86 4.97 6.10
N GLU A 179 2.00 5.49 6.53
CA GLU A 179 2.25 5.79 7.94
C GLU A 179 2.35 7.30 8.12
N PHE A 180 1.43 7.84 8.92
CA PHE A 180 1.39 9.26 9.26
C PHE A 180 2.05 9.50 10.63
N VAL A 181 2.54 10.73 10.83
CA VAL A 181 3.00 11.20 12.14
C VAL A 181 1.88 11.12 13.19
N PRO A 182 2.20 10.98 14.50
CA PRO A 182 1.20 11.00 15.55
C PRO A 182 0.36 12.27 15.50
N CYS A 183 -0.96 12.15 15.28
CA CYS A 183 -1.87 13.29 15.22
C CYS A 183 -3.19 12.98 15.94
N ASN A 184 -3.87 14.03 16.42
CA ASN A 184 -5.17 13.88 17.09
C ASN A 184 -6.33 13.69 16.09
N SER A 185 -6.14 14.12 14.85
CA SER A 185 -7.10 14.01 13.76
C SER A 185 -6.34 13.87 12.45
N LEU A 186 -6.75 12.89 11.64
CA LEU A 186 -6.20 12.70 10.31
C LEU A 186 -6.67 13.79 9.32
N GLY A 187 -7.83 14.42 9.61
CA GLY A 187 -8.46 15.42 8.75
C GLY A 187 -9.17 14.87 7.52
N VAL A 188 -9.58 13.61 7.57
CA VAL A 188 -10.47 13.00 6.57
C VAL A 188 -11.90 12.93 7.09
N THR A 189 -12.86 13.22 6.22
CA THR A 189 -14.27 12.90 6.47
C THR A 189 -14.61 11.64 5.71
N VAL A 190 -15.18 10.65 6.42
CA VAL A 190 -15.58 9.37 5.83
C VAL A 190 -17.06 9.11 5.97
N THR A 191 -17.65 8.53 4.93
CA THR A 191 -19.02 8.02 4.90
C THR A 191 -18.99 6.51 4.75
N PHE A 192 -19.72 5.79 5.62
CA PHE A 192 -19.80 4.33 5.54
C PHE A 192 -20.89 3.91 4.56
N ILE A 193 -20.50 3.20 3.51
CA ILE A 193 -21.40 2.67 2.46
C ILE A 193 -21.08 1.19 2.26
N ASP A 194 -22.09 0.33 2.40
CA ASP A 194 -21.93 -1.14 2.27
C ASP A 194 -20.74 -1.67 3.11
N ASP A 195 -20.62 -1.17 4.34
CA ASP A 195 -19.56 -1.50 5.31
C ASP A 195 -18.14 -1.05 4.94
N LYS A 196 -18.01 -0.09 4.01
CA LYS A 196 -16.73 0.48 3.56
C LYS A 196 -16.68 1.97 3.91
N ALA A 197 -15.58 2.44 4.48
CA ALA A 197 -15.40 3.85 4.83
C ALA A 197 -14.88 4.62 3.62
N LEU A 198 -15.78 5.22 2.85
CA LEU A 198 -15.45 6.03 1.68
C LEU A 198 -15.04 7.44 2.12
N ILE A 199 -13.90 7.93 1.64
CA ILE A 199 -13.43 9.29 1.90
C ILE A 199 -14.24 10.26 1.03
N VAL A 200 -14.97 11.18 1.67
CA VAL A 200 -15.83 12.16 0.99
C VAL A 200 -15.22 13.56 0.97
N GLN A 201 -14.27 13.83 1.87
CA GLN A 201 -13.59 15.11 1.97
C GLN A 201 -12.24 14.91 2.68
N VAL A 202 -11.24 15.66 2.24
CA VAL A 202 -9.93 15.80 2.90
C VAL A 202 -9.76 17.27 3.27
N ASP A 203 -9.38 17.55 4.51
CA ASP A 203 -9.08 18.92 4.97
C ASP A 203 -7.69 19.33 4.47
N GLU A 204 -7.62 20.36 3.62
CA GLU A 204 -6.38 20.86 2.99
C GLU A 204 -5.25 21.20 3.98
N LYS A 205 -5.59 21.51 5.24
CA LYS A 205 -4.60 21.86 6.28
C LYS A 205 -4.26 20.69 7.18
N SER A 206 -4.74 19.49 6.85
CA SER A 206 -4.57 18.30 7.67
C SER A 206 -3.44 17.40 7.18
N VAL A 207 -3.05 16.47 8.05
CA VAL A 207 -2.01 15.48 7.77
C VAL A 207 -2.38 14.60 6.56
N ALA A 208 -3.67 14.34 6.30
CA ALA A 208 -4.08 13.57 5.12
C ALA A 208 -3.97 14.33 3.78
N ALA A 209 -3.96 15.66 3.79
CA ALA A 209 -3.79 16.44 2.58
C ALA A 209 -2.31 16.59 2.16
N GLU A 210 -1.39 16.22 3.05
CA GLU A 210 0.04 16.24 2.76
C GLU A 210 0.38 15.14 1.73
N ASP A 211 1.31 15.44 0.82
CA ASP A 211 1.79 14.57 -0.27
C ASP A 211 0.75 14.02 -1.27
N ASN A 212 -0.51 14.48 -1.23
CA ASN A 212 -1.61 14.03 -2.12
C ASN A 212 -1.76 12.50 -2.18
N GLN A 213 -1.50 11.81 -1.06
CA GLN A 213 -1.61 10.35 -1.00
C GLN A 213 -3.04 9.89 -0.74
N VAL A 214 -3.81 10.71 -0.01
CA VAL A 214 -5.22 10.48 0.32
C VAL A 214 -6.10 11.35 -0.57
N GLU A 215 -7.02 10.73 -1.32
CA GLU A 215 -7.87 11.44 -2.27
C GLU A 215 -9.35 11.20 -1.98
N VAL A 216 -10.20 12.15 -2.38
CA VAL A 216 -11.65 11.97 -2.31
C VAL A 216 -12.07 10.80 -3.21
N GLY A 217 -12.88 9.91 -2.65
CA GLY A 217 -13.33 8.68 -3.31
C GLY A 217 -12.48 7.44 -3.02
N ASP A 218 -11.32 7.58 -2.37
CA ASP A 218 -10.60 6.44 -1.81
C ASP A 218 -11.41 5.76 -0.70
N VAL A 219 -11.11 4.48 -0.45
CA VAL A 219 -11.70 3.73 0.66
C VAL A 219 -10.66 3.54 1.75
N LEU A 220 -10.95 4.06 2.94
CA LEU A 220 -10.19 3.85 4.16
C LEU A 220 -10.47 2.43 4.69
N ASP A 221 -9.56 1.51 4.39
CA ASP A 221 -9.74 0.09 4.62
C ASP A 221 -9.37 -0.31 6.06
N GLU A 222 -8.19 0.14 6.51
CA GLU A 222 -7.68 -0.15 7.85
C GLU A 222 -7.10 1.10 8.50
N LEU A 223 -7.20 1.19 9.82
CA LEU A 223 -6.61 2.23 10.64
C LEU A 223 -5.97 1.59 11.87
N ASN A 224 -4.66 1.74 12.03
CA ASN A 224 -3.86 1.14 13.10
C ASN A 224 -4.09 -0.38 13.23
N GLY A 225 -4.11 -1.07 12.09
CA GLY A 225 -4.38 -2.51 11.99
C GLY A 225 -5.83 -2.93 12.27
N GLN A 226 -6.75 -1.98 12.48
CA GLN A 226 -8.18 -2.27 12.64
C GLN A 226 -8.92 -2.08 11.33
N ILE A 227 -9.59 -3.15 10.89
CA ILE A 227 -10.48 -3.15 9.73
C ILE A 227 -11.66 -2.24 10.02
N LEU A 228 -11.84 -1.18 9.23
CA LEU A 228 -12.96 -0.27 9.41
C LEU A 228 -14.26 -0.89 8.91
N LYS A 229 -15.31 -0.75 9.74
CA LYS A 229 -16.67 -1.25 9.52
C LYS A 229 -17.70 -0.19 9.92
N ALA A 230 -18.91 -0.29 9.40
CA ALA A 230 -20.01 0.65 9.66
C ALA A 230 -20.32 0.81 11.16
N GLU A 231 -20.15 -0.24 11.96
CA GLU A 231 -20.32 -0.20 13.43
C GLU A 231 -19.30 0.68 14.18
N MET A 232 -18.23 1.07 13.47
CA MET A 232 -17.16 1.95 13.94
C MET A 232 -17.41 3.42 13.58
N ARG A 233 -18.54 3.72 12.92
CA ARG A 233 -18.99 5.10 12.68
C ARG A 233 -19.05 5.87 14.00
N GLY A 234 -18.44 7.06 14.02
CA GLY A 234 -18.32 7.88 15.23
C GLY A 234 -17.30 7.40 16.26
N LYS A 235 -16.64 6.26 16.05
CA LYS A 235 -15.59 5.70 16.94
C LYS A 235 -14.18 5.82 16.36
N LEU A 236 -14.00 6.40 15.17
CA LEU A 236 -12.69 6.58 14.54
C LEU A 236 -11.74 7.40 15.43
N ASN A 237 -12.23 8.49 16.02
CA ASN A 237 -11.45 9.27 16.99
C ASN A 237 -11.04 8.43 18.21
N ASN A 238 -11.84 7.44 18.63
CA ASN A 238 -11.46 6.56 19.73
C ASN A 238 -10.33 5.59 19.34
N ILE A 239 -10.28 5.17 18.07
CA ILE A 239 -9.21 4.33 17.53
C ILE A 239 -7.92 5.13 17.47
N MET A 240 -7.99 6.36 16.95
CA MET A 240 -6.88 7.32 16.92
C MET A 240 -6.39 7.67 18.34
N ASN A 241 -7.31 7.89 19.28
CA ASN A 241 -6.98 8.24 20.66
C ASN A 241 -6.26 7.10 21.41
N LYS A 242 -6.44 5.84 21.01
CA LYS A 242 -5.75 4.70 21.61
C LYS A 242 -4.29 4.58 21.16
N SER A 243 -3.95 5.16 20.02
CA SER A 243 -2.60 5.23 19.46
C SER A 243 -1.99 6.62 19.60
N LYS A 244 -2.47 7.43 20.57
CA LYS A 244 -1.83 8.70 20.92
C LYS A 244 -0.33 8.49 21.10
N SER A 245 0.45 9.39 20.49
CA SER A 245 1.92 9.38 20.53
C SER A 245 2.60 8.27 19.70
N LYS A 246 1.88 7.53 18.86
CA LYS A 246 2.44 6.55 17.92
C LYS A 246 2.13 6.95 16.48
N PRO A 247 2.97 6.57 15.50
CA PRO A 247 2.63 6.71 14.10
C PRO A 247 1.30 6.03 13.77
N ILE A 248 0.56 6.62 12.85
CA ILE A 248 -0.77 6.16 12.46
C ILE A 248 -0.63 5.41 11.14
N SER A 249 -0.80 4.08 11.19
CA SER A 249 -0.84 3.26 9.97
C SER A 249 -2.23 3.29 9.38
N VAL A 250 -2.32 3.58 8.09
CA VAL A 250 -3.53 3.66 7.31
C VAL A 250 -3.39 2.78 6.10
N ARG A 251 -4.41 1.95 5.83
CA ARG A 251 -4.52 1.24 4.56
C ARG A 251 -5.62 1.86 3.72
N LEU A 252 -5.25 2.30 2.52
CA LEU A 252 -6.18 2.85 1.53
C LEU A 252 -6.34 1.89 0.36
N ILE A 253 -7.57 1.80 -0.11
CA ILE A 253 -7.90 1.27 -1.43
C ILE A 253 -8.13 2.47 -2.34
N LYS A 254 -7.30 2.59 -3.38
CA LYS A 254 -7.29 3.75 -4.26
C LYS A 254 -8.45 3.72 -5.25
N LEU A 255 -9.07 4.89 -5.46
CA LEU A 255 -10.10 5.08 -6.49
C LEU A 255 -9.52 4.94 -7.90
N ILE A 256 -8.39 5.60 -8.14
CA ILE A 256 -7.70 5.66 -9.42
C ILE A 256 -6.44 4.82 -9.33
N ASN A 257 -6.22 3.97 -10.32
CA ASN A 257 -4.94 3.32 -10.51
C ASN A 257 -3.97 4.33 -11.15
N LYS A 258 -2.89 4.66 -10.45
CA LYS A 258 -1.92 5.67 -10.90
C LYS A 258 -1.11 5.24 -12.14
N GLU A 259 -1.11 3.96 -12.49
CA GLU A 259 -0.35 3.47 -13.66
C GLU A 259 -1.06 3.73 -14.99
N ASP A 260 -2.40 3.69 -15.00
CA ASP A 260 -3.22 3.78 -16.22
C ASP A 260 -4.35 4.81 -16.13
N ASP A 261 -4.40 5.60 -15.05
CA ASP A 261 -5.45 6.56 -14.71
C ASP A 261 -6.88 5.97 -14.76
N SER A 262 -7.00 4.65 -14.63
CA SER A 262 -8.28 3.96 -14.68
C SER A 262 -8.98 4.02 -13.32
N ILE A 263 -10.30 4.22 -13.36
CA ILE A 263 -11.13 4.18 -12.15
C ILE A 263 -11.41 2.73 -11.80
N TYR A 264 -11.09 2.33 -10.57
CA TYR A 264 -11.42 1.02 -10.04
C TYR A 264 -12.95 0.79 -10.10
N PRO A 265 -13.45 -0.06 -11.02
CA PRO A 265 -14.87 -0.12 -11.33
C PRO A 265 -15.78 -0.44 -10.13
N PRO A 266 -15.39 -1.33 -9.19
CA PRO A 266 -16.20 -1.66 -8.01
C PRO A 266 -16.45 -0.51 -7.02
N ILE A 267 -15.71 0.60 -7.08
CA ILE A 267 -15.98 1.79 -6.25
C ILE A 267 -17.12 2.65 -6.82
N LYS A 268 -17.40 2.59 -8.13
CA LYS A 268 -18.43 3.44 -8.78
C LYS A 268 -19.81 3.39 -8.10
N PRO A 269 -20.35 2.23 -7.68
CA PRO A 269 -21.62 2.19 -6.94
C PRO A 269 -21.56 2.89 -5.58
N LEU A 270 -20.40 2.92 -4.92
CA LEU A 270 -20.20 3.61 -3.64
C LEU A 270 -20.24 5.13 -3.84
N LEU A 271 -19.54 5.64 -4.86
CA LEU A 271 -19.56 7.07 -5.19
C LEU A 271 -20.97 7.57 -5.48
N ARG A 272 -21.75 6.80 -6.27
CA ARG A 272 -23.16 7.12 -6.57
C ARG A 272 -24.01 7.21 -5.30
N LYS A 273 -23.85 6.27 -4.37
CA LYS A 273 -24.55 6.28 -3.08
C LYS A 273 -24.09 7.44 -2.18
N ALA A 274 -22.86 7.91 -2.34
CA ALA A 274 -22.30 9.05 -1.63
C ALA A 274 -22.66 10.41 -2.26
N ASN A 275 -23.33 10.44 -3.42
CA ASN A 275 -23.53 11.63 -4.24
C ASN A 275 -22.22 12.34 -4.62
N ILE A 276 -21.14 11.59 -4.84
CA ILE A 276 -19.89 12.13 -5.38
C ILE A 276 -19.89 11.92 -6.89
N ASP A 277 -19.76 13.00 -7.66
CA ASP A 277 -19.58 12.92 -9.10
C ASP A 277 -18.10 12.69 -9.45
N LEU A 278 -17.85 11.74 -10.35
CA LEU A 278 -16.52 11.48 -10.91
C LEU A 278 -15.96 12.69 -11.67
N ALA A 279 -16.83 13.54 -12.21
CA ALA A 279 -16.44 14.78 -12.88
C ALA A 279 -15.81 15.79 -11.91
N ASP A 280 -16.25 15.80 -10.65
CA ASP A 280 -15.72 16.73 -9.64
C ASP A 280 -14.35 16.28 -9.14
N ILE A 281 -14.14 14.97 -9.00
CA ILE A 281 -12.82 14.39 -8.65
C ILE A 281 -11.78 14.65 -9.75
N LYS A 282 -12.16 14.57 -11.03
CA LYS A 282 -11.23 14.82 -12.15
C LYS A 282 -10.88 16.29 -12.37
N ARG A 283 -11.63 17.23 -11.78
CA ARG A 283 -11.39 18.69 -11.91
C ARG A 283 -10.30 19.20 -10.96
N GLU A 284 -9.99 18.45 -9.89
CA GLU A 284 -8.96 18.83 -8.90
C GLU A 284 -7.54 18.43 -9.31
N VAL A 285 -7.36 17.74 -10.44
CA VAL A 285 -6.05 17.56 -11.08
C VAL A 285 -5.82 18.76 -12.00
N PRO A 286 -4.89 19.70 -11.71
CA PRO A 286 -4.61 20.81 -12.60
C PRO A 286 -3.93 20.24 -13.85
N TYR A 287 -4.71 20.08 -14.90
CA TYR A 287 -4.21 19.81 -16.24
C TYR A 287 -3.66 21.12 -16.79
N ASP A 288 -2.41 21.44 -16.46
CA ASP A 288 -1.73 22.64 -16.96
C ASP A 288 -1.35 22.44 -18.43
N LYS A 289 -2.34 22.55 -19.31
CA LYS A 289 -2.18 22.60 -20.77
C LYS A 289 -1.73 24.01 -21.14
N ASN A 290 -0.48 24.36 -20.86
CA ASN A 290 0.21 25.49 -21.49
C ASN A 290 1.73 25.42 -21.29
N GLU A 291 2.39 24.35 -21.73
CA GLU A 291 3.80 24.44 -22.08
C GLU A 291 3.99 24.03 -23.54
N LYS A 292 4.08 25.06 -24.37
CA LYS A 292 4.73 24.97 -25.67
C LYS A 292 6.18 24.57 -25.43
N GLU A 293 6.58 23.49 -26.09
CA GLU A 293 7.93 23.17 -26.55
C GLU A 293 9.05 24.07 -26.01
N ILE A 294 9.67 23.67 -24.90
CA ILE A 294 11.08 23.95 -24.66
C ILE A 294 11.73 22.64 -24.23
N GLU A 295 12.68 22.21 -25.06
CA GLU A 295 13.45 20.99 -24.91
C GLU A 295 14.13 20.87 -23.54
N GLY A 296 14.00 19.68 -22.95
CA GLY A 296 14.95 19.11 -22.00
C GLY A 296 15.06 19.79 -20.64
N ARG A 297 14.30 19.31 -19.64
CA ARG A 297 14.69 19.36 -18.23
C ARG A 297 13.91 18.34 -17.39
N TYR A 298 14.64 17.70 -16.48
CA TYR A 298 14.23 16.72 -15.47
C TYR A 298 12.98 17.14 -14.68
N PRO A 299 12.20 16.19 -14.12
CA PRO A 299 10.96 16.47 -13.39
C PRO A 299 11.19 17.48 -12.26
N LEU A 300 10.29 18.47 -12.18
CA LEU A 300 10.21 19.54 -11.19
C LEU A 300 10.34 18.96 -9.76
N ARG A 301 11.51 19.15 -9.12
CA ARG A 301 11.76 18.78 -7.71
C ARG A 301 11.36 19.96 -6.81
N GLY A 302 10.47 19.71 -5.85
CA GLY A 302 9.64 20.72 -5.16
C GLY A 302 10.26 21.50 -3.99
N GLY A 303 11.59 21.55 -3.84
CA GLY A 303 12.26 22.29 -2.76
C GLY A 303 12.94 23.59 -3.23
N PRO A 304 13.08 24.64 -2.40
CA PRO A 304 13.89 25.79 -2.75
C PRO A 304 15.36 25.39 -3.00
N ARG A 305 15.98 26.01 -4.00
CA ARG A 305 17.39 25.78 -4.36
C ARG A 305 18.30 26.68 -3.51
N VAL A 306 19.19 26.07 -2.75
CA VAL A 306 20.12 26.76 -1.85
C VAL A 306 21.53 26.16 -1.96
N LYS A 307 22.53 26.78 -1.33
CA LYS A 307 23.89 26.24 -1.25
C LYS A 307 24.12 25.57 0.10
N TYR A 308 24.49 24.30 0.10
CA TYR A 308 24.96 23.61 1.30
C TYR A 308 26.42 23.97 1.56
N VAL A 309 26.69 24.60 2.70
CA VAL A 309 28.01 25.14 3.07
C VAL A 309 28.83 24.09 3.82
N GLY A 310 28.16 23.26 4.63
CA GLY A 310 28.80 22.19 5.38
C GLY A 310 28.06 21.84 6.66
N SER A 311 28.66 20.95 7.45
CA SER A 311 28.13 20.50 8.73
C SER A 311 29.19 20.49 9.82
N MET A 312 28.79 20.75 11.06
CA MET A 312 29.68 20.74 12.23
C MET A 312 29.04 19.97 13.39
N VAL A 313 29.80 19.06 14.00
CA VAL A 313 29.39 18.36 15.22
C VAL A 313 29.52 19.32 16.41
N ILE A 314 28.43 19.57 17.12
CA ILE A 314 28.36 20.53 18.24
C ILE A 314 28.41 19.84 19.61
N GLY A 315 28.33 18.51 19.66
CA GLY A 315 28.36 17.76 20.92
C GLY A 315 26.96 17.50 21.48
N SER A 316 26.77 17.63 22.79
CA SER A 316 25.51 17.27 23.47
C SER A 316 24.46 18.39 23.52
N GLU A 317 24.79 19.60 23.04
CA GLU A 317 23.90 20.76 23.08
C GLU A 317 23.23 20.97 21.71
N GLY A 318 21.91 20.77 21.64
CA GLY A 318 21.11 20.87 20.42
C GLY A 318 20.35 22.19 20.24
N ASP A 319 20.69 23.23 21.01
CA ASP A 319 19.90 24.47 21.06
C ASP A 319 20.27 25.49 19.96
N VAL A 320 19.35 26.43 19.71
CA VAL A 320 19.47 27.46 18.65
C VAL A 320 20.72 28.34 18.81
N LYS A 321 21.27 28.52 20.02
CA LYS A 321 22.45 29.38 20.24
C LYS A 321 23.70 28.80 19.58
N GLN A 322 23.72 27.48 19.39
CA GLN A 322 24.82 26.79 18.73
C GLN A 322 24.88 27.05 17.22
N ILE A 323 23.79 27.53 16.61
CA ILE A 323 23.74 27.84 15.16
C ILE A 323 24.73 28.97 14.83
N GLU A 324 24.73 30.07 15.60
CA GLU A 324 25.61 31.21 15.33
C GLU A 324 27.09 30.84 15.49
N TYR A 325 27.40 29.98 16.46
CA TYR A 325 28.74 29.41 16.64
C TYR A 325 29.14 28.55 15.43
N ALA A 326 28.31 27.59 15.03
CA ALA A 326 28.59 26.69 13.91
C ALA A 326 28.79 27.44 12.59
N VAL A 327 27.93 28.42 12.28
CA VAL A 327 28.06 29.27 11.08
C VAL A 327 29.37 30.06 11.14
N SER A 328 29.67 30.70 12.26
CA SER A 328 30.90 31.48 12.41
C SER A 328 32.16 30.62 12.24
N SER A 329 32.17 29.41 12.81
CA SER A 329 33.30 28.50 12.76
C SER A 329 33.50 27.89 11.38
N LEU A 330 32.43 27.57 10.63
CA LEU A 330 32.52 27.10 9.24
C LEU A 330 32.99 28.20 8.29
N LEU A 331 32.65 29.46 8.55
CA LEU A 331 33.11 30.59 7.74
C LEU A 331 34.57 30.98 8.05
N SER A 332 35.01 30.85 9.31
CA SER A 332 36.40 31.17 9.70
C SER A 332 37.38 30.08 9.30
N ASN A 333 36.96 28.81 9.41
CA ASN A 333 37.74 27.67 8.95
C ASN A 333 37.34 27.41 7.50
N LYS A 334 38.01 28.08 6.55
CA LYS A 334 37.89 27.73 5.12
C LYS A 334 38.28 26.27 4.93
N THR A 335 37.32 25.36 5.05
CA THR A 335 37.45 24.00 4.54
C THR A 335 37.50 24.10 3.02
N ASP A 336 38.40 23.38 2.36
CA ASP A 336 38.56 23.33 0.89
C ASP A 336 37.34 22.77 0.12
N THR A 337 36.21 22.57 0.81
CA THR A 337 34.96 22.10 0.22
C THR A 337 34.16 23.28 -0.28
N GLU A 338 34.05 23.43 -1.60
CA GLU A 338 33.17 24.43 -2.21
C GLU A 338 31.70 24.14 -1.86
N PRO A 339 30.88 25.17 -1.60
CA PRO A 339 29.46 25.01 -1.34
C PRO A 339 28.76 24.27 -2.49
N VAL A 340 27.94 23.28 -2.15
CA VAL A 340 27.25 22.44 -3.13
C VAL A 340 25.83 22.96 -3.32
N GLU A 341 25.40 23.14 -4.57
CA GLU A 341 23.99 23.48 -4.84
C GLU A 341 23.08 22.29 -4.53
N VAL A 342 22.05 22.54 -3.72
CA VAL A 342 21.11 21.53 -3.23
C VAL A 342 19.67 22.01 -3.33
N TYR A 343 18.75 21.06 -3.46
CA TYR A 343 17.34 21.23 -3.12
C TYR A 343 17.13 20.82 -1.67
N VAL A 344 16.44 21.65 -0.90
CA VAL A 344 15.98 21.31 0.45
C VAL A 344 14.48 21.01 0.37
N GLU A 345 14.13 19.73 0.46
CA GLU A 345 12.75 19.26 0.45
C GLU A 345 12.32 18.99 1.90
N CYS A 346 11.34 19.75 2.39
CA CYS A 346 10.65 19.43 3.64
C CYS A 346 9.49 18.48 3.31
N GLN A 347 9.50 17.29 3.90
CA GLN A 347 8.53 16.21 3.70
C GLN A 347 7.80 15.91 5.02
N GLU A 348 6.86 14.95 5.04
CA GLU A 348 6.08 14.59 6.23
C GLU A 348 6.94 14.16 7.44
N LEU A 349 7.96 13.33 7.20
CA LEU A 349 8.78 12.71 8.25
C LEU A 349 10.00 13.52 8.65
N GLY A 350 10.34 14.57 7.89
CA GLY A 350 11.56 15.34 8.07
C GLY A 350 11.99 16.04 6.79
N LEU A 351 13.30 16.22 6.62
CA LEU A 351 13.85 17.00 5.53
C LEU A 351 14.98 16.28 4.82
N LYS A 352 15.03 16.50 3.52
CA LYS A 352 15.87 15.79 2.58
C LYS A 352 16.66 16.80 1.76
N VAL A 353 17.97 16.59 1.71
CA VAL A 353 18.89 17.46 0.98
C VAL A 353 19.40 16.72 -0.24
N ILE A 354 19.20 17.29 -1.43
CA ILE A 354 19.45 16.63 -2.71
C ILE A 354 20.41 17.48 -3.54
N ALA A 355 21.53 16.90 -3.99
CA ALA A 355 22.47 17.60 -4.86
C ALA A 355 21.86 17.91 -6.24
N VAL A 356 21.92 19.17 -6.67
CA VAL A 356 21.37 19.62 -7.96
C VAL A 356 22.05 18.93 -9.14
N ALA A 357 23.38 18.80 -9.10
CA ALA A 357 24.17 18.25 -10.20
C ALA A 357 23.92 16.76 -10.47
N THR A 358 23.61 15.97 -9.44
CA THR A 358 23.50 14.50 -9.55
C THR A 358 22.11 13.95 -9.26
N GLY A 359 21.23 14.76 -8.66
CA GLY A 359 19.93 14.31 -8.18
C GLY A 359 19.98 13.32 -7.01
N LYS A 360 21.17 13.07 -6.44
CA LYS A 360 21.37 12.16 -5.31
C LYS A 360 21.07 12.85 -3.98
N ILE A 361 20.53 12.06 -3.05
CA ILE A 361 20.30 12.47 -1.66
C ILE A 361 21.66 12.56 -0.97
N LEU A 362 21.99 13.71 -0.42
CA LEU A 362 23.19 13.89 0.40
C LEU A 362 22.97 13.35 1.81
N PHE A 363 21.85 13.75 2.43
CA PHE A 363 21.41 13.28 3.74
C PHE A 363 19.92 13.60 3.93
N GLN A 364 19.34 12.96 4.92
CA GLN A 364 17.95 13.14 5.34
C GLN A 364 17.89 13.07 6.87
N ASN A 365 17.13 13.96 7.49
CA ASN A 365 16.91 13.97 8.94
C ASN A 365 15.43 14.03 9.25
N SER A 366 14.97 13.23 10.21
CA SER A 366 13.58 13.28 10.68
C SER A 366 13.32 14.52 11.52
N PHE A 367 12.09 15.05 11.52
CA PHE A 367 11.70 16.08 12.48
C PHE A 367 11.85 15.64 13.94
N MET A 368 11.84 14.33 14.22
CA MET A 368 12.12 13.79 15.55
C MET A 368 13.61 13.84 15.94
N GLU A 369 14.50 13.98 14.96
CA GLU A 369 15.96 14.10 15.16
C GLU A 369 16.40 15.57 15.21
N ILE A 370 15.65 16.46 14.57
CA ILE A 370 15.97 17.88 14.49
C ILE A 370 15.57 18.57 15.80
N SER A 371 16.55 19.15 16.50
CA SER A 371 16.35 19.80 17.78
C SER A 371 16.10 21.30 17.68
N SER A 372 16.61 21.94 16.63
CA SER A 372 16.44 23.38 16.42
C SER A 372 16.73 23.79 14.98
N CYS A 373 16.17 24.93 14.56
CA CYS A 373 16.50 25.58 13.30
C CYS A 373 16.48 27.10 13.47
N GLY A 374 17.23 27.82 12.64
CA GLY A 374 17.29 29.27 12.73
C GLY A 374 18.19 29.94 11.70
N GLN A 375 18.10 31.27 11.68
CA GLN A 375 18.90 32.16 10.86
C GLN A 375 19.82 32.98 11.76
N THR A 376 21.06 33.22 11.31
CA THR A 376 22.03 33.99 12.10
C THR A 376 21.86 35.49 11.86
N ARG A 377 21.83 36.31 12.92
CA ARG A 377 21.71 37.78 12.77
C ARG A 377 22.94 38.42 12.14
N LYS A 378 24.12 37.86 12.44
CA LYS A 378 25.42 38.31 11.92
C LYS A 378 25.61 38.01 10.43
N TYR A 379 24.98 36.94 9.93
CA TYR A 379 25.09 36.48 8.55
C TYR A 379 23.68 36.17 7.99
N PRO A 380 22.95 37.19 7.50
CA PRO A 380 21.54 37.04 7.15
C PRO A 380 21.31 36.08 5.98
N ASN A 381 22.29 35.87 5.11
CA ASN A 381 22.14 34.91 4.00
C ASN A 381 22.30 33.46 4.43
N TYR A 382 22.59 33.19 5.71
CA TYR A 382 22.87 31.86 6.24
C TYR A 382 21.80 31.42 7.23
N PHE A 383 21.35 30.18 7.04
CA PHE A 383 20.45 29.49 7.95
C PHE A 383 20.95 28.09 8.23
N ALA A 384 20.49 27.50 9.32
CA ALA A 384 20.89 26.17 9.72
C ALA A 384 19.80 25.45 10.48
N TYR A 385 19.96 24.13 10.57
CA TYR A 385 19.24 23.32 11.53
C TYR A 385 20.21 22.35 12.22
N ILE A 386 19.84 21.90 13.41
CA ILE A 386 20.61 20.99 14.24
C ILE A 386 19.83 19.68 14.33
N ALA A 387 20.49 18.56 14.02
CA ALA A 387 19.91 17.23 14.16
C ALA A 387 20.81 16.31 15.01
N GLY A 388 20.16 15.47 15.81
CA GLY A 388 20.78 14.45 16.63
C GLY A 388 21.18 13.21 15.84
N ASP A 389 22.05 12.40 16.43
CA ASP A 389 22.38 11.04 15.97
C ASP A 389 21.25 10.02 16.18
N ASN A 390 20.19 10.43 16.87
CA ASN A 390 18.96 9.71 17.13
C ASN A 390 17.82 10.72 17.40
N ILE A 391 16.64 10.24 17.78
CA ILE A 391 15.53 11.07 18.28
C ILE A 391 16.03 12.03 19.38
N CYS A 392 15.65 13.31 19.36
CA CYS A 392 16.24 14.36 20.20
C CYS A 392 16.31 14.03 21.69
N ASN A 393 15.33 13.29 22.23
CA ASN A 393 15.29 12.89 23.65
C ASN A 393 16.32 11.81 24.04
N LEU A 394 16.87 11.10 23.05
CA LEU A 394 17.83 10.00 23.22
C LEU A 394 19.20 10.32 22.60
N ALA A 395 19.27 11.37 21.78
CA ALA A 395 20.48 11.81 21.09
C ALA A 395 21.57 12.23 22.09
N LYS A 396 22.80 11.80 21.82
CA LYS A 396 23.99 12.19 22.62
C LYS A 396 24.92 13.10 21.84
N LYS A 397 24.74 13.18 20.52
CA LYS A 397 25.55 14.00 19.62
C LYS A 397 24.65 14.71 18.63
N PHE A 398 24.85 16.01 18.51
CA PHE A 398 24.15 16.89 17.59
C PHE A 398 25.10 17.43 16.52
N THR A 399 24.57 17.55 15.30
CA THR A 399 25.27 18.10 14.13
C THR A 399 24.46 19.27 13.58
N CYS A 400 25.12 20.41 13.40
CA CYS A 400 24.58 21.58 12.71
C CYS A 400 24.81 21.44 11.21
N TYR A 401 23.78 21.65 10.40
CA TYR A 401 23.85 21.69 8.94
C TYR A 401 23.59 23.12 8.47
N VAL A 402 24.55 23.71 7.75
CA VAL A 402 24.54 25.12 7.37
C VAL A 402 24.31 25.29 5.88
N PHE A 403 23.43 26.23 5.54
CA PHE A 403 23.03 26.56 4.19
C PHE A 403 23.11 28.06 3.94
N GLU A 404 23.25 28.44 2.68
CA GLU A 404 23.35 29.81 2.19
C GLU A 404 22.38 30.03 1.03
N THR A 405 21.67 31.17 1.05
CA THR A 405 20.92 31.68 -0.10
C THR A 405 20.80 33.20 -0.01
N GLU A 406 20.79 33.87 -1.17
CA GLU A 406 20.55 35.32 -1.26
C GLU A 406 19.05 35.66 -1.20
N ASN A 407 18.18 34.65 -1.39
CA ASN A 407 16.74 34.83 -1.35
C ASN A 407 16.20 34.63 0.07
N ASN A 408 15.95 35.75 0.77
CA ASN A 408 15.37 35.73 2.11
C ASN A 408 14.01 35.02 2.19
N ASN A 409 13.22 35.02 1.11
CA ASN A 409 11.94 34.30 1.09
C ASN A 409 12.13 32.78 1.18
N ASP A 410 13.19 32.25 0.57
CA ASP A 410 13.49 30.82 0.64
C ASP A 410 13.91 30.42 2.06
N ILE A 411 14.71 31.25 2.74
CA ILE A 411 15.09 31.04 4.14
C ILE A 411 13.84 30.98 5.03
N GLN A 412 12.95 31.96 4.89
CA GLN A 412 11.72 32.00 5.69
C GLN A 412 10.82 30.82 5.39
N THR A 413 10.66 30.45 4.12
CA THR A 413 9.84 29.31 3.69
C THR A 413 10.38 28.01 4.28
N ILE A 414 11.68 27.77 4.19
CA ILE A 414 12.32 26.56 4.75
C ILE A 414 12.17 26.56 6.27
N LEU A 415 12.57 27.63 6.97
CA LEU A 415 12.50 27.67 8.44
C LEU A 415 11.06 27.57 8.97
N GLN A 416 10.09 28.16 8.29
CA GLN A 416 8.67 27.99 8.63
C GLN A 416 8.21 26.55 8.40
N SER A 417 8.64 25.91 7.31
CA SER A 417 8.32 24.51 7.03
C SER A 417 8.92 23.58 8.10
N ILE A 418 10.15 23.83 8.54
CA ILE A 418 10.78 23.10 9.65
C ILE A 418 10.03 23.36 10.97
N GLY A 419 9.67 24.62 11.24
CA GLY A 419 8.91 25.00 12.44
C GLY A 419 7.51 24.38 12.49
N GLN A 420 6.82 24.27 11.36
CA GLN A 420 5.56 23.54 11.24
C GLN A 420 5.77 22.03 11.49
N GLY A 421 6.86 21.47 10.95
CA GLY A 421 7.30 20.10 11.25
C GLY A 421 7.48 19.85 12.75
N PHE A 422 8.06 20.80 13.49
CA PHE A 422 8.12 20.73 14.96
C PHE A 422 6.75 20.75 15.61
N GLN A 423 5.86 21.67 15.24
CA GLN A 423 4.52 21.73 15.86
C GLN A 423 3.72 20.43 15.69
N ARG A 424 3.98 19.68 14.61
CA ARG A 424 3.34 18.39 14.33
C ARG A 424 3.96 17.22 15.09
N THR A 425 5.26 17.30 15.44
CA THR A 425 6.03 16.16 15.97
C THR A 425 6.53 16.33 17.40
N HIS A 426 6.67 17.57 17.90
CA HIS A 426 7.01 17.87 19.29
C HIS A 426 5.74 17.82 20.16
N PHE A 427 5.78 16.97 21.17
CA PHE A 427 4.88 17.06 22.32
C PHE A 427 5.00 18.45 22.91
N ALA A 428 3.92 19.24 22.80
CA ALA A 428 3.79 20.53 23.44
C ALA A 428 4.15 20.43 24.93
N VAL A 429 5.06 21.30 25.37
CA VAL A 429 5.03 21.87 26.73
C VAL A 429 4.97 23.37 26.56
#